data_AF-A0A535QV93-F1
#
_entry.id   AF-A0A535QV93-F1
#
_cell.length_a   1.000
_cell.length_b   1.000
_cell.length_c   1.000
_cell.angle_alpha   90.00
_cell.angle_beta   90.00
_cell.angle_gamma   90.00
#
_symmetry.space_group_name_H-M   'P 1'
#
loop_
_entity.id
_entity.type
_entity.pdbx_description
1 polymer ?
#
loop_
_entity_poly.entity_id
_entity_poly.type
_entity_poly.pdbx_seq_one_letter_code
_entity_poly.pdbx_strand_id
1 'polypeptide(L)'
;MTTTEANPTVTIDGLLSQWESEGISNVLFELPDMHGVARTKIVPLNKVRGFAEKGLNMYGGTLTLDTRSFVVSDSKYNEEKNYADQVLIPDLSTASIVPWMNKTARLICDTYWADGTPLHAAPRHVLRRAIAELDKLGYQAVVGLEYEFYLLDPTTMKPVFDGLHIFNHMRNTAVPVAERIIELMPQIGIDIITANCEYGPGQFEINYGPHQGLRAGDLGFTFKNGVKYIARQLGYHATFMTKPFTDQSASGAHTHISLVSKDSGENAFLDTNDEHGLSQTAYLFTQGMLKHANAAMALMAPTPNCYHRFVPHHFAPSNISWGLEDRTALIRAKNSRDSRTHLENRLPTALSNSYLATAA
;
A
#
# COMPACT_ATOMS: atom_id res chain seq x y z
N MET A 1 22.19 -12.97 2.37
CA MET A 1 23.12 -12.59 1.30
C MET A 1 22.36 -12.43 0.00
N THR A 2 22.08 -11.20 -0.38
CA THR A 2 21.94 -10.74 -1.77
C THR A 2 22.20 -9.24 -1.73
N THR A 3 23.46 -8.92 -1.96
CA THR A 3 23.98 -7.72 -2.60
C THR A 3 22.98 -6.57 -2.77
N THR A 4 23.18 -5.50 -2.01
CA THR A 4 22.87 -4.14 -2.44
C THR A 4 23.77 -3.81 -3.64
N GLU A 5 23.46 -4.37 -4.80
CA GLU A 5 23.91 -3.76 -6.05
C GLU A 5 23.22 -2.40 -6.10
N ALA A 6 24.03 -1.34 -6.09
CA ALA A 6 23.56 -0.04 -6.51
C ALA A 6 22.97 -0.24 -7.91
N ASN A 7 21.64 -0.19 -8.02
CA ASN A 7 20.96 -0.23 -9.31
C ASN A 7 21.70 0.73 -10.25
N PRO A 8 22.11 0.31 -11.46
CA PRO A 8 22.69 1.23 -12.42
C PRO A 8 21.74 2.43 -12.51
N THR A 9 22.28 3.65 -12.34
CA THR A 9 21.47 4.87 -12.25
C THR A 9 20.47 4.88 -13.40
N VAL A 10 19.19 4.65 -13.09
CA VAL A 10 18.14 4.53 -14.10
C VAL A 10 18.01 5.89 -14.78
N THR A 11 18.37 5.97 -16.05
CA THR A 11 18.24 7.18 -16.85
C THR A 11 16.94 7.16 -17.64
N ILE A 12 16.37 8.35 -17.88
CA ILE A 12 15.16 8.46 -18.72
C ILE A 12 15.42 7.92 -20.13
N ASP A 13 16.59 8.20 -20.70
CA ASP A 13 17.00 7.72 -22.03
C ASP A 13 17.06 6.20 -22.11
N GLY A 14 17.64 5.55 -21.09
CA GLY A 14 17.68 4.10 -20.98
C GLY A 14 16.27 3.50 -20.91
N LEU A 15 15.41 4.06 -20.06
CA LEU A 15 14.02 3.61 -19.92
C LEU A 15 13.23 3.74 -21.22
N LEU A 16 13.31 4.89 -21.90
CA LEU A 16 12.59 5.12 -23.15
C LEU A 16 13.06 4.18 -24.25
N SER A 17 14.37 3.94 -24.35
CA SER A 17 14.93 3.02 -25.35
C SER A 17 14.49 1.58 -25.08
N GLN A 18 14.52 1.16 -23.82
CA GLN A 18 14.01 -0.14 -23.41
C GLN A 18 12.53 -0.28 -23.76
N TRP A 19 11.69 0.65 -23.31
CA TRP A 19 10.24 0.63 -23.54
C TRP A 19 9.87 0.67 -25.02
N GLU A 20 10.60 1.43 -25.85
CA GLU A 20 10.42 1.41 -27.30
C GLU A 20 10.72 0.02 -27.88
N SER A 21 11.82 -0.61 -27.47
CA SER A 21 12.17 -1.97 -27.92
C SER A 21 11.16 -3.05 -27.48
N GLU A 22 10.51 -2.84 -26.34
CA GLU A 22 9.44 -3.70 -25.81
C GLU A 22 8.04 -3.33 -26.36
N GLY A 23 7.97 -2.36 -27.28
CA GLY A 23 6.74 -1.99 -27.98
C GLY A 23 5.74 -1.20 -27.13
N ILE A 24 6.18 -0.59 -26.03
CA ILE A 24 5.38 0.32 -25.20
C ILE A 24 5.08 1.59 -26.02
N SER A 25 3.84 2.07 -25.93
CA SER A 25 3.42 3.30 -26.62
C SER A 25 2.87 4.36 -25.68
N ASN A 26 2.51 3.99 -24.44
CA ASN A 26 1.93 4.88 -23.45
C ASN A 26 2.62 4.73 -22.09
N VAL A 27 2.75 5.84 -21.37
CA VAL A 27 3.26 5.86 -20.00
C VAL A 27 2.28 6.57 -19.09
N LEU A 28 1.88 5.92 -18.00
CA LEU A 28 1.05 6.50 -16.96
C LEU A 28 1.93 7.32 -16.00
N PHE A 29 1.59 8.59 -15.84
CA PHE A 29 2.12 9.41 -14.75
C PHE A 29 1.11 9.33 -13.61
N GLU A 30 1.47 8.59 -12.55
CA GLU A 30 0.58 8.24 -11.46
C GLU A 30 0.78 9.14 -10.24
N LEU A 31 -0.32 9.71 -9.75
CA LEU A 31 -0.42 10.42 -8.48
C LEU A 31 -1.22 9.55 -7.50
N PRO A 32 -0.61 9.09 -6.40
CA PRO A 32 -1.35 8.54 -5.27
C PRO A 32 -2.07 9.67 -4.52
N ASP A 33 -3.40 9.72 -4.63
CA ASP A 33 -4.21 10.71 -3.89
C ASP A 33 -4.37 10.33 -2.40
N MET A 34 -5.00 11.20 -1.61
CA MET A 34 -5.23 10.99 -0.17
C MET A 34 -5.94 9.67 0.16
N HIS A 35 -6.75 9.12 -0.75
CA HIS A 35 -7.47 7.86 -0.59
C HIS A 35 -6.73 6.65 -1.18
N GLY A 36 -5.52 6.85 -1.71
CA GLY A 36 -4.72 5.81 -2.36
C GLY A 36 -5.26 5.43 -3.74
N VAL A 37 -6.10 6.28 -4.35
CA VAL A 37 -6.57 6.09 -5.73
C VAL A 37 -5.47 6.56 -6.68
N ALA A 38 -5.20 5.76 -7.72
CA ALA A 38 -4.30 6.15 -8.78
C ALA A 38 -4.95 7.21 -9.68
N ARG A 39 -4.51 8.46 -9.56
CA ARG A 39 -4.90 9.56 -10.46
C ARG A 39 -3.84 9.65 -11.55
N THR A 40 -4.25 9.59 -12.81
CA THR A 40 -3.28 9.44 -13.91
C THR A 40 -3.51 10.41 -15.05
N LYS A 41 -2.41 10.73 -15.74
CA LYS A 41 -2.42 11.20 -17.13
C LYS A 41 -1.65 10.20 -17.98
N ILE A 42 -2.20 9.86 -19.14
CA ILE A 42 -1.57 8.95 -20.10
C ILE A 42 -0.73 9.79 -21.07
N VAL A 43 0.57 9.54 -21.10
CA VAL A 43 1.52 10.27 -21.93
C VAL A 43 2.04 9.35 -23.04
N PRO A 44 1.88 9.70 -24.33
CA PRO A 44 2.51 8.94 -25.42
C PRO A 44 4.03 8.87 -25.24
N LEU A 45 4.64 7.71 -25.52
CA LEU A 45 6.06 7.45 -25.24
C LEU A 45 6.99 8.57 -25.75
N ASN A 46 6.74 9.06 -26.96
CA ASN A 46 7.54 10.13 -27.59
C ASN A 46 7.42 11.51 -26.92
N LYS A 47 6.51 11.70 -25.96
CA LYS A 47 6.36 12.93 -25.17
C LYS A 47 6.91 12.79 -23.74
N VAL A 48 7.21 11.57 -23.30
CA VAL A 48 7.58 11.29 -21.90
C VAL A 48 8.84 12.05 -21.49
N ARG A 49 9.88 12.10 -22.34
CA ARG A 49 11.12 12.86 -22.04
C ARG A 49 10.80 14.30 -21.61
N GLY A 50 10.02 15.01 -22.42
CA GLY A 50 9.72 16.42 -22.17
C GLY A 50 8.99 16.63 -20.83
N PHE A 51 8.07 15.73 -20.48
CA PHE A 51 7.35 15.81 -19.21
C PHE A 51 8.16 15.27 -18.02
N ALA A 52 9.07 14.33 -18.23
CA ALA A 52 9.97 13.87 -17.18
C ALA A 52 10.98 14.96 -16.78
N GLU A 53 11.45 15.76 -17.75
CA GLU A 53 12.39 16.86 -17.52
C GLU A 53 11.72 18.13 -16.98
N LYS A 54 10.53 18.49 -17.49
CA LYS A 54 9.85 19.76 -17.19
C LYS A 54 8.72 19.64 -16.18
N GLY A 55 8.31 18.40 -15.87
CA GLY A 55 7.12 18.09 -15.10
C GLY A 55 5.83 18.12 -15.92
N LEU A 56 4.83 17.40 -15.43
CA LEU A 56 3.50 17.30 -16.03
C LEU A 56 2.47 18.00 -15.17
N ASN A 57 1.82 19.04 -15.70
CA ASN A 57 0.78 19.76 -14.97
C ASN A 57 -0.44 18.88 -14.73
N MET A 58 -1.07 18.99 -13.57
CA MET A 58 -2.35 18.39 -13.20
C MET A 58 -3.07 19.35 -12.24
N TYR A 59 -4.40 19.34 -12.18
CA TYR A 59 -5.14 20.13 -11.20
C TYR A 59 -4.67 19.80 -9.77
N GLY A 60 -4.23 20.80 -8.99
CA GLY A 60 -3.65 20.62 -7.64
C GLY A 60 -4.60 19.95 -6.66
N GLY A 61 -5.88 20.33 -6.71
CA GLY A 61 -6.92 19.77 -5.87
C GLY A 61 -7.19 18.29 -6.06
N THR A 62 -6.73 17.69 -7.17
CA THR A 62 -6.82 16.25 -7.46
C THR A 62 -6.27 15.40 -6.31
N LEU A 63 -5.28 15.90 -5.56
CA LEU A 63 -4.71 15.22 -4.40
C LEU A 63 -5.74 14.96 -3.29
N THR A 64 -6.73 15.85 -3.16
CA THR A 64 -7.66 15.93 -2.01
C THR A 64 -9.12 15.71 -2.37
N LEU A 65 -9.41 15.18 -3.56
CA LEU A 65 -10.77 14.80 -3.94
C LEU A 65 -11.26 13.67 -3.04
N ASP A 66 -12.57 13.62 -2.81
CA ASP A 66 -13.17 12.48 -2.12
C ASP A 66 -13.13 11.19 -2.99
N THR A 67 -13.59 10.07 -2.43
CA THR A 67 -13.62 8.77 -3.15
C THR A 67 -14.58 8.75 -4.34
N ARG A 68 -15.49 9.73 -4.45
CA ARG A 68 -16.38 9.96 -5.60
C ARG A 68 -15.81 10.98 -6.59
N SER A 69 -14.61 11.50 -6.34
CA SER A 69 -13.94 12.54 -7.11
C SER A 69 -14.58 13.92 -7.01
N PHE A 70 -15.35 14.20 -5.95
CA PHE A 70 -15.84 15.55 -5.66
C PHE A 70 -14.76 16.38 -4.97
N VAL A 71 -14.83 17.69 -5.23
CA VAL A 71 -14.00 18.70 -4.57
C VAL A 71 -14.41 18.81 -3.10
N VAL A 72 -13.44 18.69 -2.20
CA VAL A 72 -13.63 18.87 -0.76
C VAL A 72 -13.30 20.32 -0.39
N SER A 73 -14.26 21.05 0.16
CA SER A 73 -14.05 22.40 0.66
C SER A 73 -13.06 22.40 1.83
N ASP A 74 -12.36 23.52 2.03
CA ASP A 74 -11.39 23.70 3.12
C ASP A 74 -10.18 22.74 3.11
N SER A 75 -9.93 22.03 2.00
CA SER A 75 -8.83 21.07 1.91
C SER A 75 -7.45 21.74 1.91
N LYS A 76 -7.37 23.07 1.69
CA LYS A 76 -6.14 23.86 1.48
C LYS A 76 -5.44 23.66 0.13
N TYR A 77 -6.05 22.89 -0.78
CA TYR A 77 -5.51 22.57 -2.11
C TYR A 77 -6.46 22.95 -3.26
N ASN A 78 -7.64 23.51 -2.97
CA ASN A 78 -8.67 23.85 -3.96
C ASN A 78 -8.78 25.38 -4.11
N GLU A 79 -9.85 25.98 -3.58
CA GLU A 79 -10.11 27.43 -3.63
C GLU A 79 -8.97 28.25 -3.02
N GLU A 80 -8.34 27.73 -1.97
CA GLU A 80 -7.24 28.39 -1.25
C GLU A 80 -5.97 28.52 -2.08
N LYS A 81 -5.91 27.77 -3.19
CA LYS A 81 -4.84 27.81 -4.18
C LYS A 81 -5.36 28.31 -5.53
N ASN A 82 -6.53 28.93 -5.57
CA ASN A 82 -7.20 29.41 -6.79
C ASN A 82 -7.35 28.30 -7.85
N TYR A 83 -7.58 27.07 -7.42
CA TYR A 83 -7.65 25.89 -8.29
C TYR A 83 -6.40 25.70 -9.17
N ALA A 84 -5.24 26.16 -8.72
CA ALA A 84 -4.00 26.09 -9.48
C ALA A 84 -3.58 24.66 -9.80
N ASP A 85 -2.83 24.51 -10.89
CA ASP A 85 -2.15 23.28 -11.23
C ASP A 85 -1.00 22.99 -10.25
N GLN A 86 -0.82 21.70 -9.97
CA GLN A 86 0.41 21.11 -9.45
C GLN A 86 1.24 20.55 -10.62
N VAL A 87 2.52 20.33 -10.37
CA VAL A 87 3.48 19.72 -11.28
C VAL A 87 3.81 18.32 -10.77
N LEU A 88 3.54 17.31 -11.59
CA LEU A 88 3.95 15.93 -11.37
C LEU A 88 5.38 15.72 -11.86
N ILE A 89 6.26 15.28 -10.96
CA ILE A 89 7.65 14.94 -11.27
C ILE A 89 7.83 13.43 -11.12
N PRO A 90 8.12 12.68 -12.19
CA PRO A 90 8.20 11.22 -12.11
C PRO A 90 9.45 10.77 -11.35
N ASP A 91 9.29 9.77 -10.49
CA ASP A 91 10.40 9.06 -9.87
C ASP A 91 10.78 7.85 -10.73
N LEU A 92 11.91 7.94 -11.40
CA LEU A 92 12.38 6.91 -12.34
C LEU A 92 12.67 5.56 -11.65
N SER A 93 12.89 5.54 -10.33
CA SER A 93 13.07 4.28 -9.59
C SER A 93 11.78 3.44 -9.49
N THR A 94 10.63 4.04 -9.84
CA THR A 94 9.32 3.37 -9.87
C THR A 94 8.90 2.89 -11.25
N ALA A 95 9.75 3.12 -12.26
CA ALA A 95 9.50 2.73 -13.63
C ALA A 95 9.18 1.24 -13.75
N SER A 96 8.05 0.92 -14.38
CA SER A 96 7.66 -0.47 -14.62
C SER A 96 6.68 -0.59 -15.77
N ILE A 97 6.71 -1.73 -16.47
CA ILE A 97 5.69 -2.09 -17.45
C ILE A 97 4.47 -2.62 -16.72
N VAL A 98 3.28 -2.22 -17.15
CA VAL A 98 2.02 -2.59 -16.51
C VAL A 98 1.46 -3.85 -17.19
N PRO A 99 1.58 -5.05 -16.60
CA PRO A 99 1.40 -6.30 -17.32
C PRO A 99 -0.08 -6.62 -17.64
N TRP A 100 -1.01 -5.92 -16.99
CA TRP A 100 -2.45 -5.99 -17.29
C TRP A 100 -2.91 -4.95 -18.32
N MET A 101 -2.06 -4.02 -18.74
CA MET A 101 -2.40 -2.97 -19.71
C MET A 101 -1.64 -3.16 -21.02
N ASN A 102 -2.33 -2.96 -22.14
CA ASN A 102 -1.72 -3.10 -23.46
C ASN A 102 -0.68 -1.99 -23.70
N LYS A 103 0.56 -2.38 -24.04
CA LYS A 103 1.67 -1.47 -24.45
C LYS A 103 1.85 -0.26 -23.52
N THR A 104 1.76 -0.49 -22.21
CA THR A 104 1.73 0.59 -21.22
C THR A 104 2.79 0.39 -20.15
N ALA A 105 3.56 1.42 -19.87
CA ALA A 105 4.42 1.52 -18.69
C ALA A 105 3.89 2.59 -17.73
N ARG A 106 4.51 2.73 -16.56
CA ARG A 106 4.11 3.69 -15.53
C ARG A 106 5.28 4.29 -14.77
N LEU A 107 5.05 5.46 -14.20
CA LEU A 107 5.92 6.19 -13.29
C LEU A 107 5.06 6.79 -12.16
N ILE A 108 5.41 6.52 -10.91
CA ILE A 108 4.80 7.21 -9.76
C ILE A 108 5.47 8.58 -9.64
N CYS A 109 4.66 9.61 -9.45
CA CYS A 109 5.12 10.99 -9.41
C CYS A 109 5.08 11.57 -7.99
N ASP A 110 6.10 12.36 -7.67
CA ASP A 110 6.01 13.35 -6.59
C ASP A 110 5.32 14.62 -7.10
N THR A 111 4.83 15.45 -6.19
CA THR A 111 3.98 16.59 -6.49
C THR A 111 4.52 17.89 -5.90
N TYR A 112 4.57 18.92 -6.75
CA TYR A 112 5.06 20.25 -6.39
C TYR A 112 4.13 21.34 -6.92
N TRP A 113 4.09 22.47 -6.23
CA TRP A 113 3.52 23.71 -6.78
C TRP A 113 4.48 24.30 -7.82
N ALA A 114 3.99 25.26 -8.60
CA ALA A 114 4.79 25.91 -9.65
C ALA A 114 6.05 26.63 -9.12
N ASP A 115 6.06 27.03 -7.85
CA ASP A 115 7.22 27.63 -7.17
C ASP A 115 8.24 26.60 -6.64
N GLY A 116 8.00 25.31 -6.86
CA GLY A 116 8.83 24.20 -6.38
C GLY A 116 8.51 23.74 -4.96
N THR A 117 7.55 24.35 -4.28
CA THR A 117 7.11 23.89 -2.95
C THR A 117 6.41 22.54 -3.07
N PRO A 118 6.81 21.49 -2.31
CA PRO A 118 6.12 20.20 -2.37
C PRO A 118 4.68 20.30 -1.84
N LEU A 119 3.78 19.49 -2.38
CA LEU A 119 2.45 19.34 -1.79
C LEU A 119 2.58 18.50 -0.51
N HIS A 120 2.67 19.18 0.64
CA HIS A 120 2.98 18.52 1.92
C HIS A 120 1.99 17.43 2.37
N ALA A 121 0.72 17.49 1.94
CA ALA A 121 -0.27 16.46 2.22
C ALA A 121 -0.13 15.23 1.31
N ALA A 122 0.72 15.26 0.28
CA ALA A 122 0.85 14.14 -0.64
C ALA A 122 1.31 12.88 0.12
N PRO A 123 0.58 11.75 0.07
CA PRO A 123 0.86 10.58 0.88
C PRO A 123 2.30 10.08 0.76
N ARG A 124 2.84 10.07 -0.47
CA ARG A 124 4.22 9.68 -0.76
C ARG A 124 5.24 10.63 -0.11
N HIS A 125 4.95 11.94 -0.06
CA HIS A 125 5.77 12.92 0.64
C HIS A 125 5.72 12.74 2.17
N VAL A 126 4.54 12.45 2.72
CA VAL A 126 4.36 12.16 4.16
C VAL A 126 5.20 10.95 4.57
N LEU A 127 5.14 9.84 3.81
CA LEU A 127 5.97 8.66 4.07
C LEU A 127 7.46 8.97 3.95
N ARG A 128 7.88 9.74 2.93
CA ARG A 128 9.28 10.16 2.77
C ARG A 128 9.81 10.88 4.02
N ARG A 129 9.00 11.77 4.60
CA ARG A 129 9.35 12.48 5.82
C ARG A 129 9.44 11.55 7.03
N ALA A 130 8.49 10.63 7.20
CA ALA A 130 8.54 9.64 8.28
C ALA A 130 9.81 8.76 8.19
N ILE A 131 10.17 8.31 6.98
CA ILE A 131 11.41 7.56 6.74
C ILE A 131 12.63 8.40 7.10
N ALA A 132 12.68 9.68 6.72
CA ALA A 132 13.79 10.57 7.06
C ALA A 132 13.94 10.77 8.57
N GLU A 133 12.85 10.82 9.35
CA GLU A 133 12.94 10.87 10.82
C GLU A 133 13.47 9.56 11.41
N LEU A 134 13.03 8.41 10.88
CA LEU A 134 13.54 7.10 11.30
C LEU A 134 15.03 6.93 10.96
N ASP A 135 15.46 7.44 9.80
CA ASP A 135 16.86 7.38 9.35
C ASP A 135 17.81 8.13 10.28
N LYS A 136 17.37 9.29 10.81
CA LYS A 136 18.12 10.07 11.83
C LYS A 136 18.31 9.30 13.14
N LEU A 137 17.45 8.32 13.42
CA LEU A 137 17.56 7.45 14.59
C LEU A 137 18.47 6.23 14.32
N GLY A 138 19.04 6.11 13.12
CA GLY A 138 19.93 5.01 12.77
C GLY A 138 19.19 3.72 12.38
N TYR A 139 17.92 3.81 12.00
CA TYR A 139 17.11 2.64 11.63
C TYR A 139 16.57 2.72 10.20
N GLN A 140 16.34 1.54 9.62
CA GLN A 140 15.56 1.36 8.40
C GLN A 140 14.36 0.46 8.70
N ALA A 141 13.16 0.89 8.30
CA ALA A 141 11.97 0.06 8.41
C ALA A 141 11.88 -0.94 7.25
N VAL A 142 11.59 -2.20 7.58
CA VAL A 142 11.13 -3.23 6.66
C VAL A 142 9.64 -3.40 6.91
N VAL A 143 8.83 -3.21 5.87
CA VAL A 143 7.37 -3.15 5.97
C VAL A 143 6.74 -4.18 5.04
N GLY A 144 5.95 -5.10 5.62
CA GLY A 144 5.06 -6.00 4.91
C GLY A 144 3.61 -5.53 5.02
N LEU A 145 2.85 -5.63 3.94
CA LEU A 145 1.44 -5.22 3.90
C LEU A 145 0.61 -6.43 3.46
N GLU A 146 -0.30 -6.86 4.33
CA GLU A 146 -1.24 -7.95 4.08
C GLU A 146 -2.62 -7.33 3.84
N TYR A 147 -3.18 -7.46 2.63
CA TYR A 147 -4.46 -6.87 2.30
C TYR A 147 -5.54 -7.92 2.09
N GLU A 148 -6.63 -7.74 2.81
CA GLU A 148 -7.88 -8.46 2.56
C GLU A 148 -8.79 -7.64 1.63
N PHE A 149 -9.56 -8.32 0.78
CA PHE A 149 -10.54 -7.68 -0.11
C PHE A 149 -11.67 -8.65 -0.47
N TYR A 150 -12.79 -8.11 -0.97
CA TYR A 150 -13.89 -8.91 -1.50
C TYR A 150 -13.88 -8.91 -3.02
N LEU A 151 -14.17 -10.07 -3.62
CA LEU A 151 -14.54 -10.22 -5.02
C LEU A 151 -16.05 -10.36 -5.15
N LEU A 152 -16.63 -9.50 -5.98
CA LEU A 152 -18.07 -9.42 -6.18
C LEU A 152 -18.41 -9.62 -7.67
N ASP A 153 -19.62 -10.13 -7.92
CA ASP A 153 -20.26 -10.01 -9.21
C ASP A 153 -20.55 -8.51 -9.51
N PRO A 154 -20.14 -7.98 -10.67
CA PRO A 154 -20.23 -6.54 -10.94
C PRO A 154 -21.65 -6.03 -11.19
N THR A 155 -22.63 -6.92 -11.40
CA THR A 155 -24.02 -6.55 -11.68
C THR A 155 -24.84 -6.54 -10.40
N THR A 156 -24.74 -7.62 -9.63
CA THR A 156 -25.51 -7.85 -8.40
C THR A 156 -24.82 -7.30 -7.16
N MET A 157 -23.51 -7.01 -7.25
CA MET A 157 -22.65 -6.59 -6.14
C MET A 157 -22.63 -7.58 -4.97
N LYS A 158 -22.95 -8.86 -5.23
CA LYS A 158 -22.88 -9.95 -4.27
C LYS A 158 -21.53 -10.67 -4.35
N PRO A 159 -21.07 -11.31 -3.27
CA PRO A 159 -19.88 -12.16 -3.30
C PRO A 159 -19.90 -13.19 -4.42
N VAL A 160 -18.72 -13.46 -5.00
CA VAL A 160 -18.55 -14.45 -6.09
C VAL A 160 -18.84 -15.89 -5.65
N PHE A 161 -18.85 -16.16 -4.36
CA PHE A 161 -19.35 -17.41 -3.78
C PHE A 161 -19.93 -17.14 -2.39
N ASP A 162 -20.78 -18.05 -1.94
CA ASP A 162 -21.45 -18.06 -0.64
C ASP A 162 -20.71 -18.91 0.41
N GLY A 163 -21.14 -18.80 1.66
CA GLY A 163 -20.63 -19.59 2.78
C GLY A 163 -19.31 -19.10 3.38
N LEU A 164 -18.96 -19.66 4.54
CA LEU A 164 -17.69 -19.42 5.23
C LEU A 164 -16.72 -20.54 4.86
N HIS A 165 -15.61 -20.20 4.23
CA HIS A 165 -14.73 -21.19 3.59
C HIS A 165 -13.24 -20.87 3.75
N ILE A 166 -12.84 -20.25 4.86
CA ILE A 166 -11.45 -19.86 5.12
C ILE A 166 -10.44 -20.97 4.74
N PHE A 167 -9.42 -20.61 3.94
CA PHE A 167 -8.38 -21.51 3.42
C PHE A 167 -8.87 -22.72 2.60
N ASN A 168 -10.13 -22.75 2.16
CA ASN A 168 -10.66 -23.88 1.41
C ASN A 168 -10.08 -23.95 -0.01
N HIS A 169 -9.47 -25.09 -0.34
CA HIS A 169 -8.81 -25.31 -1.63
C HIS A 169 -9.73 -25.05 -2.84
N MET A 170 -10.98 -25.55 -2.81
CA MET A 170 -11.93 -25.37 -3.91
C MET A 170 -12.36 -23.91 -4.08
N ARG A 171 -12.40 -23.13 -3.00
CA ARG A 171 -12.74 -21.70 -3.05
C ARG A 171 -11.56 -20.82 -3.42
N ASN A 172 -10.33 -21.21 -3.08
CA ASN A 172 -9.12 -20.52 -3.53
C ASN A 172 -9.03 -20.44 -5.06
N THR A 173 -9.54 -21.45 -5.77
CA THR A 173 -9.51 -21.56 -7.24
C THR A 173 -10.89 -21.42 -7.88
N ALA A 174 -11.91 -20.98 -7.13
CA ALA A 174 -13.28 -20.87 -7.65
C ALA A 174 -13.44 -19.78 -8.72
N VAL A 175 -12.55 -18.77 -8.72
CA VAL A 175 -12.49 -17.71 -9.72
C VAL A 175 -11.03 -17.46 -10.13
N PRO A 176 -10.76 -17.08 -11.39
CA PRO A 176 -9.40 -16.98 -11.92
C PRO A 176 -8.61 -15.76 -11.40
N VAL A 177 -9.23 -14.90 -10.59
CA VAL A 177 -8.64 -13.61 -10.18
C VAL A 177 -7.38 -13.81 -9.33
N ALA A 178 -7.42 -14.71 -8.34
CA ALA A 178 -6.27 -14.96 -7.47
C ALA A 178 -5.07 -15.52 -8.27
N GLU A 179 -5.32 -16.48 -9.16
CA GLU A 179 -4.30 -17.06 -10.05
C GLU A 179 -3.68 -16.00 -10.96
N ARG A 180 -4.51 -15.12 -11.54
CA ARG A 180 -4.03 -14.03 -12.39
C ARG A 180 -3.22 -12.99 -11.62
N ILE A 181 -3.57 -12.72 -10.35
CA ILE A 181 -2.78 -11.85 -9.48
C ILE A 181 -1.40 -12.48 -9.21
N ILE A 182 -1.36 -13.77 -8.86
CA ILE A 182 -0.11 -14.52 -8.64
C ILE A 182 0.80 -14.47 -9.88
N GLU A 183 0.21 -14.59 -11.08
CA GLU A 183 0.97 -14.58 -12.34
C GLU A 183 1.52 -13.18 -12.70
N LEU A 184 0.73 -12.12 -12.49
CA LEU A 184 1.05 -10.78 -13.01
C LEU A 184 1.80 -9.88 -12.04
N MET A 185 1.52 -9.96 -10.74
CA MET A 185 2.11 -9.06 -9.75
C MET A 185 3.65 -9.15 -9.66
N PRO A 186 4.28 -10.33 -9.80
CA PRO A 186 5.75 -10.41 -9.84
C PRO A 186 6.37 -9.61 -10.99
N GLN A 187 5.68 -9.48 -12.12
CA GLN A 187 6.17 -8.76 -13.30
C GLN A 187 6.26 -7.24 -13.08
N ILE A 188 5.51 -6.70 -12.11
CA ILE A 188 5.60 -5.29 -11.68
C ILE A 188 6.38 -5.14 -10.35
N GLY A 189 7.06 -6.20 -9.92
CA GLY A 189 7.95 -6.22 -8.76
C GLY A 189 7.26 -6.43 -7.40
N ILE A 190 6.06 -7.02 -7.38
CA ILE A 190 5.36 -7.46 -6.17
C ILE A 190 5.51 -8.99 -6.06
N ASP A 191 6.36 -9.44 -5.14
CA ASP A 191 6.65 -10.87 -4.92
C ASP A 191 5.53 -11.54 -4.11
N ILE A 192 4.61 -12.25 -4.77
CA ILE A 192 3.49 -12.91 -4.10
C ILE A 192 3.97 -14.14 -3.34
N ILE A 193 3.68 -14.18 -2.02
CA ILE A 193 4.04 -15.29 -1.14
C ILE A 193 2.87 -16.28 -1.02
N THR A 194 1.67 -15.79 -0.69
CA THR A 194 0.48 -16.63 -0.51
C THR A 194 -0.79 -15.92 -0.99
N ALA A 195 -1.77 -16.71 -1.40
CA ALA A 195 -3.12 -16.24 -1.68
C ALA A 195 -4.13 -17.28 -1.16
N ASN A 196 -5.21 -16.81 -0.53
CA ASN A 196 -6.26 -17.67 -0.03
C ASN A 196 -7.60 -16.93 0.01
N CYS A 197 -8.69 -17.68 -0.05
CA CYS A 197 -9.97 -17.19 0.41
C CYS A 197 -9.93 -17.04 1.94
N GLU A 198 -10.60 -16.01 2.41
CA GLU A 198 -10.67 -15.62 3.81
C GLU A 198 -12.03 -16.01 4.44
N TYR A 199 -12.26 -15.59 5.68
CA TYR A 199 -13.44 -15.95 6.45
C TYR A 199 -14.76 -15.58 5.74
N GLY A 200 -14.86 -14.37 5.19
CA GLY A 200 -16.07 -13.89 4.53
C GLY A 200 -16.34 -14.54 3.16
N PRO A 201 -17.61 -14.62 2.72
CA PRO A 201 -17.97 -15.11 1.40
C PRO A 201 -17.35 -14.23 0.31
N GLY A 202 -16.62 -14.82 -0.63
CA GLY A 202 -15.90 -14.08 -1.67
C GLY A 202 -14.76 -13.19 -1.15
N GLN A 203 -14.37 -13.30 0.13
CA GLN A 203 -13.23 -12.58 0.69
C GLN A 203 -11.93 -13.32 0.34
N PHE A 204 -10.87 -12.56 0.05
CA PHE A 204 -9.54 -13.06 -0.22
C PHE A 204 -8.51 -12.28 0.57
N GLU A 205 -7.42 -12.94 0.95
CA GLU A 205 -6.18 -12.36 1.44
C GLU A 205 -5.05 -12.76 0.50
N ILE A 206 -4.17 -11.80 0.19
CA ILE A 206 -2.95 -12.06 -0.57
C ILE A 206 -1.79 -11.36 0.14
N ASN A 207 -0.74 -12.13 0.40
CA ASN A 207 0.46 -11.69 1.08
C ASN A 207 1.62 -11.65 0.09
N TYR A 208 2.45 -10.61 0.21
CA TYR A 208 3.62 -10.42 -0.64
C TYR A 208 4.82 -9.95 0.17
N GLY A 209 6.01 -10.09 -0.42
CA GLY A 209 7.29 -9.81 0.21
C GLY A 209 7.37 -8.41 0.81
N PRO A 210 7.93 -8.24 2.03
CA PRO A 210 8.10 -6.93 2.63
C PRO A 210 9.16 -6.13 1.89
N HIS A 211 9.11 -4.80 2.03
CA HIS A 211 10.07 -3.91 1.41
C HIS A 211 10.51 -2.80 2.35
N GLN A 212 11.64 -2.16 2.02
CA GLN A 212 12.14 -0.98 2.72
C GLN A 212 11.79 0.31 1.99
N GLY A 213 11.80 1.41 2.74
CA GLY A 213 11.68 2.77 2.23
C GLY A 213 10.34 3.07 1.54
N LEU A 214 10.35 4.02 0.62
CA LEU A 214 9.14 4.42 -0.12
C LEU A 214 8.51 3.29 -0.91
N ARG A 215 9.33 2.32 -1.32
CA ARG A 215 8.89 1.19 -2.14
C ARG A 215 7.85 0.33 -1.42
N ALA A 216 7.87 0.21 -0.09
CA ALA A 216 6.79 -0.46 0.64
C ALA A 216 5.42 0.18 0.39
N GLY A 217 5.35 1.51 0.48
CA GLY A 217 4.14 2.29 0.17
C GLY A 217 3.76 2.19 -1.30
N ASP A 218 4.74 2.29 -2.21
CA ASP A 218 4.55 2.19 -3.66
C ASP A 218 3.98 0.82 -4.07
N LEU A 219 4.47 -0.27 -3.49
CA LEU A 219 3.96 -1.62 -3.77
C LEU A 219 2.54 -1.81 -3.22
N GLY A 220 2.21 -1.32 -2.03
CA GLY A 220 0.83 -1.37 -1.51
C GLY A 220 -0.17 -0.58 -2.37
N PHE A 221 0.24 0.59 -2.86
CA PHE A 221 -0.54 1.38 -3.80
C PHE A 221 -0.74 0.64 -5.13
N THR A 222 0.35 0.07 -5.67
CA THR A 222 0.35 -0.69 -6.92
C THR A 222 -0.51 -1.94 -6.81
N PHE A 223 -0.39 -2.68 -5.70
CA PHE A 223 -1.15 -3.89 -5.42
C PHE A 223 -2.65 -3.61 -5.44
N LYS A 224 -3.13 -2.65 -4.64
CA LYS A 224 -4.58 -2.33 -4.55
C LYS A 224 -5.17 -1.92 -5.88
N ASN A 225 -4.45 -1.12 -6.67
CA ASN A 225 -4.93 -0.67 -7.99
C ASN A 225 -4.85 -1.79 -9.04
N GLY A 226 -3.78 -2.61 -9.01
CA GLY A 226 -3.62 -3.78 -9.88
C GLY A 226 -4.69 -4.84 -9.65
N VAL A 227 -4.99 -5.19 -8.39
CA VAL A 227 -6.07 -6.13 -8.04
C VAL A 227 -7.42 -5.68 -8.62
N LYS A 228 -7.77 -4.40 -8.46
CA LYS A 228 -9.00 -3.83 -9.03
C LYS A 228 -9.04 -3.94 -10.55
N TYR A 229 -7.91 -3.67 -11.21
CA TYR A 229 -7.82 -3.71 -12.66
C TYR A 229 -7.91 -5.16 -13.20
N ILE A 230 -7.14 -6.08 -12.63
CA ILE A 230 -7.13 -7.49 -13.00
C ILE A 230 -8.52 -8.10 -12.80
N ALA A 231 -9.14 -7.87 -11.63
CA ALA A 231 -10.50 -8.35 -11.35
C ALA A 231 -11.50 -7.83 -12.39
N ARG A 232 -11.43 -6.53 -12.73
CA ARG A 232 -12.30 -5.92 -13.74
C ARG A 232 -12.12 -6.54 -15.12
N GLN A 233 -10.89 -6.82 -15.56
CA GLN A 233 -10.64 -7.47 -16.85
C GLN A 233 -11.22 -8.88 -16.92
N LEU A 234 -11.29 -9.57 -15.79
CA LEU A 234 -11.86 -10.91 -15.66
C LEU A 234 -13.38 -10.89 -15.40
N GLY A 235 -14.02 -9.71 -15.40
CA GLY A 235 -15.47 -9.59 -15.21
C GLY A 235 -15.92 -9.57 -13.75
N TYR A 236 -15.05 -9.21 -12.80
CA TYR A 236 -15.35 -9.12 -11.38
C TYR A 236 -15.16 -7.70 -10.83
N HIS A 237 -15.78 -7.41 -9.69
CA HIS A 237 -15.56 -6.19 -8.93
C HIS A 237 -14.78 -6.49 -7.65
N ALA A 238 -13.51 -6.09 -7.59
CA ALA A 238 -12.73 -6.15 -6.34
C ALA A 238 -12.95 -4.88 -5.51
N THR A 239 -13.25 -5.06 -4.22
CA THR A 239 -13.41 -3.95 -3.27
C THR A 239 -12.54 -4.14 -2.04
N PHE A 240 -11.83 -3.06 -1.69
CA PHE A 240 -11.08 -2.92 -0.43
C PHE A 240 -11.88 -2.10 0.59
N MET A 241 -13.19 -1.92 0.36
CA MET A 241 -14.10 -1.39 1.37
C MET A 241 -14.00 -2.27 2.62
N THR A 242 -13.79 -1.65 3.78
CA THR A 242 -13.51 -2.40 5.02
C THR A 242 -14.67 -3.28 5.47
N LYS A 243 -15.91 -2.79 5.45
CA LYS A 243 -17.10 -3.57 5.83
C LYS A 243 -18.17 -3.46 4.74
N PRO A 244 -18.00 -4.15 3.59
CA PRO A 244 -18.94 -4.03 2.48
C PRO A 244 -20.31 -4.63 2.80
N PHE A 245 -20.35 -5.63 3.70
CA PHE A 245 -21.57 -6.26 4.19
C PHE A 245 -21.59 -6.23 5.71
N THR A 246 -22.71 -5.80 6.29
CA THR A 246 -22.85 -5.59 7.73
C THR A 246 -22.73 -6.88 8.55
N ASP A 247 -23.18 -8.00 7.97
CA ASP A 247 -23.26 -9.33 8.58
C ASP A 247 -22.08 -10.26 8.24
N GLN A 248 -21.12 -9.81 7.42
CA GLN A 248 -19.95 -10.60 6.99
C GLN A 248 -18.63 -10.06 7.55
N SER A 249 -17.54 -10.80 7.41
CA SER A 249 -16.21 -10.36 7.89
C SER A 249 -15.76 -9.03 7.29
N ALA A 250 -15.05 -8.24 8.10
CA ALA A 250 -14.41 -7.02 7.62
C ALA A 250 -13.06 -7.34 6.96
N SER A 251 -12.59 -6.45 6.09
CA SER A 251 -11.29 -6.53 5.43
C SER A 251 -10.22 -5.67 6.13
N GLY A 252 -9.16 -6.31 6.61
CA GLY A 252 -7.98 -5.69 7.21
C GLY A 252 -6.89 -5.27 6.21
N ALA A 253 -5.92 -4.53 6.72
CA ALA A 253 -4.64 -4.27 6.09
C ALA A 253 -3.50 -4.48 7.12
N HIS A 254 -3.22 -5.72 7.52
CA HIS A 254 -2.23 -5.95 8.56
C HIS A 254 -0.86 -5.44 8.09
N THR A 255 -0.24 -4.61 8.92
CA THR A 255 1.02 -3.93 8.59
C THR A 255 2.12 -4.48 9.48
N HIS A 256 3.03 -5.22 8.87
CA HIS A 256 4.14 -5.90 9.51
C HIS A 256 5.35 -5.00 9.47
N ILE A 257 5.95 -4.72 10.62
CA ILE A 257 7.07 -3.80 10.71
C ILE A 257 8.20 -4.46 11.50
N SER A 258 9.40 -4.42 10.95
CA SER A 258 10.64 -4.61 11.70
C SER A 258 11.60 -3.46 11.42
N LEU A 259 12.52 -3.22 12.34
CA LEU A 259 13.59 -2.24 12.17
C LEU A 259 14.91 -2.97 11.95
N VAL A 260 15.69 -2.50 10.99
CA VAL A 260 17.07 -2.90 10.77
C VAL A 260 17.96 -1.77 11.27
N SER A 261 18.92 -2.11 12.14
CA SER A 261 19.93 -1.15 12.59
C SER A 261 20.88 -0.83 11.44
N LYS A 262 21.11 0.45 11.16
CA LYS A 262 22.08 0.87 10.14
C LYS A 262 23.52 0.58 10.56
N ASP A 263 23.78 0.50 11.86
CA ASP A 263 25.13 0.24 12.38
C ASP A 263 25.52 -1.23 12.25
N SER A 264 24.62 -2.14 12.60
CA SER A 264 24.91 -3.59 12.58
C SER A 264 24.37 -4.32 11.35
N GLY A 265 23.38 -3.77 10.65
CA GLY A 265 22.63 -4.46 9.60
C GLY A 265 21.68 -5.54 10.11
N GLU A 266 21.54 -5.69 11.44
CA GLU A 266 20.73 -6.72 12.08
C GLU A 266 19.33 -6.22 12.44
N ASN A 267 18.42 -7.17 12.65
CA ASN A 267 17.07 -6.86 13.11
C ASN A 267 17.10 -6.29 14.54
N ALA A 268 16.78 -5.00 14.67
CA ALA A 268 16.81 -4.27 15.92
C ALA A 268 15.71 -4.67 16.91
N PHE A 269 14.73 -5.49 16.50
CA PHE A 269 13.68 -6.01 17.39
C PHE A 269 14.03 -7.34 18.05
N LEU A 270 15.01 -8.09 17.55
CA LEU A 270 15.39 -9.38 18.10
C LEU A 270 16.29 -9.22 19.33
N ASP A 271 15.94 -9.90 20.42
CA ASP A 271 16.86 -10.17 21.53
C ASP A 271 16.63 -11.60 22.04
N THR A 272 17.52 -12.53 21.71
CA THR A 272 17.38 -13.95 22.09
C THR A 272 17.52 -14.21 23.59
N ASN A 273 18.00 -13.23 24.37
CA ASN A 273 18.15 -13.35 25.82
C ASN A 273 16.91 -12.87 26.59
N ASP A 274 16.02 -12.11 25.93
CA ASP A 274 14.75 -11.68 26.51
C ASP A 274 13.74 -12.85 26.59
N GLU A 275 12.89 -12.84 27.62
CA GLU A 275 11.89 -13.89 27.84
C GLU A 275 10.95 -14.03 26.64
N HIS A 276 10.60 -12.93 25.98
CA HIS A 276 9.72 -12.92 24.82
C HIS A 276 10.48 -12.90 23.49
N GLY A 277 11.80 -12.83 23.56
CA GLY A 277 12.70 -12.73 22.41
C GLY A 277 12.76 -11.32 21.79
N LEU A 278 12.24 -10.31 22.50
CA LEU A 278 12.08 -8.96 22.03
C LEU A 278 13.08 -8.01 22.69
N SER A 279 13.73 -7.18 21.89
CA SER A 279 14.63 -6.15 22.40
C SER A 279 13.90 -5.00 23.08
N GLN A 280 14.64 -4.19 23.83
CA GLN A 280 14.15 -2.92 24.37
C GLN A 280 13.57 -2.00 23.27
N THR A 281 14.16 -2.01 22.07
CA THR A 281 13.68 -1.25 20.91
C THR A 281 12.28 -1.71 20.48
N ALA A 282 12.04 -3.03 20.43
CA ALA A 282 10.73 -3.58 20.08
C ALA A 282 9.65 -3.17 21.11
N TYR A 283 9.99 -3.19 22.39
CA TYR A 283 9.07 -2.75 23.45
C TYR A 283 8.75 -1.25 23.36
N LEU A 284 9.74 -0.39 23.14
CA LEU A 284 9.53 1.05 23.00
C LEU A 284 8.74 1.39 21.73
N PHE A 285 9.01 0.69 20.62
CA PHE A 285 8.25 0.83 19.38
C PHE A 285 6.78 0.43 19.59
N THR A 286 6.54 -0.70 20.26
CA THR A 286 5.19 -1.15 20.65
C THR A 286 4.50 -0.12 21.55
N GLN A 287 5.19 0.41 22.56
CA GLN A 287 4.66 1.45 23.44
C GLN A 287 4.21 2.69 22.66
N GLY A 288 5.00 3.13 21.68
CA GLY A 288 4.65 4.24 20.79
C GLY A 288 3.36 3.97 20.02
N MET A 289 3.26 2.81 19.36
CA MET A 289 2.05 2.42 18.63
C MET A 289 0.81 2.39 19.52
N LEU A 290 0.90 1.81 20.71
CA LEU A 290 -0.22 1.73 21.66
C LEU A 290 -0.63 3.13 22.16
N LYS A 291 0.34 3.99 22.49
CA LYS A 291 0.09 5.36 22.96
C LYS A 291 -0.64 6.21 21.92
N HIS A 292 -0.33 6.02 20.65
CA HIS A 292 -0.86 6.82 19.56
C HIS A 292 -2.01 6.17 18.78
N ALA A 293 -2.40 4.92 19.12
CA ALA A 293 -3.40 4.14 18.40
C ALA A 293 -4.70 4.90 18.10
N ASN A 294 -5.28 5.57 19.10
CA ASN A 294 -6.52 6.35 18.92
C ASN A 294 -6.37 7.47 17.88
N ALA A 295 -5.25 8.19 17.88
CA ALA A 295 -4.99 9.25 16.91
C ALA A 295 -4.69 8.67 15.51
N ALA A 296 -3.94 7.56 15.46
CA ALA A 296 -3.58 6.88 14.22
C ALA A 296 -4.80 6.31 13.47
N MET A 297 -5.92 6.03 14.17
CA MET A 297 -7.17 5.60 13.55
C MET A 297 -7.63 6.51 12.41
N ALA A 298 -7.40 7.82 12.50
CA ALA A 298 -7.80 8.76 11.44
C ALA A 298 -7.11 8.48 10.10
N LEU A 299 -5.90 7.89 10.12
CA LEU A 299 -5.11 7.56 8.94
C LEU A 299 -5.25 6.07 8.54
N MET A 300 -5.38 5.19 9.52
CA MET A 300 -5.44 3.74 9.37
C MET A 300 -6.89 3.21 9.16
N ALA A 301 -7.90 3.98 9.56
CA ALA A 301 -9.33 3.70 9.43
C ALA A 301 -10.10 4.96 8.97
N PRO A 302 -9.83 5.48 7.77
CA PRO A 302 -10.13 6.88 7.40
C PRO A 302 -11.61 7.17 7.09
N THR A 303 -12.53 6.21 7.22
CA THR A 303 -13.95 6.43 6.92
C THR A 303 -14.86 5.83 8.00
N PRO A 304 -16.10 6.33 8.18
CA PRO A 304 -17.06 5.75 9.12
C PRO A 304 -17.25 4.23 8.93
N ASN A 305 -17.24 3.77 7.68
CA ASN A 305 -17.30 2.34 7.34
C ASN A 305 -16.19 1.51 8.00
N CYS A 306 -14.98 2.07 8.12
CA CYS A 306 -13.85 1.38 8.75
C CYS A 306 -14.11 1.06 10.23
N TYR A 307 -14.87 1.91 10.94
CA TYR A 307 -15.13 1.74 12.38
C TYR A 307 -16.01 0.53 12.68
N HIS A 308 -16.83 0.09 11.72
CA HIS A 308 -17.63 -1.14 11.86
C HIS A 308 -16.77 -2.42 11.88
N ARG A 309 -15.46 -2.33 11.61
CA ARG A 309 -14.51 -3.44 11.81
C ARG A 309 -14.19 -3.69 13.27
N PHE A 310 -14.12 -2.65 14.09
CA PHE A 310 -13.61 -2.73 15.47
C PHE A 310 -14.73 -3.05 16.45
N VAL A 311 -15.22 -4.29 16.38
CA VAL A 311 -16.28 -4.81 17.25
C VAL A 311 -15.73 -5.98 18.08
N PRO A 312 -16.13 -6.11 19.37
CA PRO A 312 -15.73 -7.26 20.19
C PRO A 312 -16.11 -8.60 19.56
N HIS A 313 -15.38 -9.66 19.94
CA HIS A 313 -15.61 -11.06 19.53
C HIS A 313 -15.48 -11.33 18.02
N HIS A 314 -14.77 -10.45 17.31
CA HIS A 314 -14.35 -10.67 15.93
C HIS A 314 -12.82 -10.77 15.88
N PHE A 315 -12.27 -11.25 14.76
CA PHE A 315 -10.81 -11.34 14.57
C PHE A 315 -10.12 -9.98 14.34
N ALA A 316 -10.87 -8.87 14.39
CA ALA A 316 -10.32 -7.52 14.40
C ALA A 316 -10.09 -7.06 15.86
N PRO A 317 -9.03 -6.27 16.12
CA PRO A 317 -8.77 -5.76 17.47
C PRO A 317 -9.88 -4.81 17.90
N SER A 318 -10.32 -4.89 19.16
CA SER A 318 -11.36 -4.01 19.72
C SER A 318 -10.87 -3.18 20.91
N ASN A 319 -9.64 -3.39 21.37
CA ASN A 319 -8.98 -2.64 22.42
C ASN A 319 -7.52 -2.34 22.04
N ILE A 320 -6.93 -1.34 22.69
CA ILE A 320 -5.50 -1.04 22.55
C ILE A 320 -4.73 -2.02 23.44
N SER A 321 -4.10 -2.99 22.80
CA SER A 321 -3.43 -4.10 23.48
C SER A 321 -2.29 -4.64 22.62
N TRP A 322 -1.38 -5.37 23.24
CA TRP A 322 -0.35 -6.11 22.51
C TRP A 322 -0.20 -7.52 23.09
N GLY A 323 0.32 -8.45 22.29
CA GLY A 323 0.55 -9.82 22.73
C GLY A 323 1.46 -10.61 21.79
N LEU A 324 2.04 -11.69 22.31
CA LEU A 324 2.84 -12.64 21.53
C LEU A 324 1.92 -13.60 20.81
N GLU A 325 2.00 -13.65 19.48
CA GLU A 325 1.18 -14.53 18.64
C GLU A 325 -0.35 -14.42 18.87
N ASP A 326 -0.81 -13.39 19.59
CA ASP A 326 -2.22 -13.14 19.94
C ASP A 326 -2.96 -12.41 18.80
N ARG A 327 -3.90 -13.12 18.17
CA ARG A 327 -4.73 -12.57 17.08
C ARG A 327 -5.84 -11.62 17.56
N THR A 328 -6.07 -11.50 18.86
CA THR A 328 -7.04 -10.56 19.44
C THR A 328 -6.43 -9.21 19.79
N ALA A 329 -5.10 -9.16 19.93
CA ALA A 329 -4.37 -7.95 20.27
C ALA A 329 -4.33 -6.94 19.11
N LEU A 330 -4.15 -5.66 19.40
CA LEU A 330 -3.93 -4.63 18.37
C LEU A 330 -2.56 -4.78 17.71
N ILE A 331 -1.52 -4.93 18.53
CA ILE A 331 -0.14 -5.16 18.11
C ILE A 331 0.25 -6.60 18.45
N ARG A 332 0.61 -7.38 17.45
CA ARG A 332 0.97 -8.78 17.62
C ARG A 332 2.45 -8.97 17.30
N ALA A 333 3.23 -9.42 18.28
CA ALA A 333 4.62 -9.81 18.03
C ALA A 333 4.67 -11.19 17.37
N LYS A 334 5.42 -11.30 16.27
CA LYS A 334 5.53 -12.51 15.44
C LYS A 334 6.97 -12.93 15.23
N ASN A 335 7.19 -14.24 15.11
CA ASN A 335 8.51 -14.84 14.89
C ASN A 335 9.60 -14.32 15.85
N SER A 336 9.24 -14.08 17.12
CA SER A 336 10.03 -13.26 18.05
C SER A 336 11.36 -13.88 18.51
N ARG A 337 11.86 -14.95 17.87
CA ARG A 337 13.12 -15.61 18.26
C ARG A 337 14.09 -15.83 17.11
N ASP A 338 13.85 -15.21 15.96
CA ASP A 338 14.80 -15.24 14.84
C ASP A 338 14.84 -13.90 14.10
N SER A 339 15.65 -13.84 13.04
CA SER A 339 15.86 -12.63 12.23
C SER A 339 14.58 -12.08 11.58
N ARG A 340 13.50 -12.86 11.56
CA ARG A 340 12.17 -12.45 11.07
C ARG A 340 11.29 -11.85 12.16
N THR A 341 11.82 -11.60 13.37
CA THR A 341 11.10 -10.91 14.46
C THR A 341 10.49 -9.60 13.96
N HIS A 342 9.17 -9.46 14.09
CA HIS A 342 8.47 -8.25 13.66
C HIS A 342 7.19 -8.03 14.47
N LEU A 343 6.62 -6.83 14.35
CA LEU A 343 5.36 -6.44 14.96
C LEU A 343 4.30 -6.31 13.86
N GLU A 344 3.20 -7.03 14.01
CA GLU A 344 2.00 -6.93 13.18
C GLU A 344 1.05 -5.91 13.81
N ASN A 345 0.91 -4.74 13.19
CA ASN A 345 -0.11 -3.75 13.53
C ASN A 345 -1.41 -4.10 12.78
N ARG A 346 -2.45 -4.45 13.54
CA ARG A 346 -3.76 -4.89 13.01
C ARG A 346 -4.79 -3.75 12.95
N LEU A 347 -4.38 -2.52 13.29
CA LEU A 347 -5.23 -1.33 13.21
C LEU A 347 -5.62 -0.98 11.76
N PRO A 348 -4.70 -0.99 10.78
CA PRO A 348 -5.03 -0.54 9.44
C PRO A 348 -6.09 -1.41 8.79
N THR A 349 -6.95 -0.72 8.04
CA THR A 349 -8.10 -1.31 7.36
C THR A 349 -7.81 -1.41 5.87
N ALA A 350 -8.46 -2.33 5.15
CA ALA A 350 -8.23 -2.52 3.70
C ALA A 350 -8.32 -1.21 2.88
N LEU A 351 -9.16 -0.25 3.31
CA LEU A 351 -9.34 1.03 2.65
C LEU A 351 -8.13 1.98 2.82
N SER A 352 -7.40 1.86 3.92
CA SER A 352 -6.28 2.76 4.28
C SER A 352 -5.29 2.99 3.13
N ASN A 353 -4.74 4.20 3.11
CA ASN A 353 -3.71 4.58 2.16
C ASN A 353 -2.38 3.96 2.60
N SER A 354 -1.74 3.14 1.75
CA SER A 354 -0.51 2.41 2.08
C SER A 354 0.59 3.33 2.59
N TYR A 355 0.74 4.52 1.99
CA TYR A 355 1.75 5.49 2.40
C TYR A 355 1.43 6.10 3.77
N LEU A 356 0.19 6.55 3.99
CA LEU A 356 -0.21 7.20 5.24
C LEU A 356 -0.24 6.20 6.40
N ALA A 357 -0.69 4.98 6.17
CA ALA A 357 -0.72 3.92 7.17
C ALA A 357 0.69 3.44 7.55
N THR A 358 1.65 3.48 6.62
CA THR A 358 3.04 3.14 6.91
C THR A 358 3.79 4.30 7.59
N ALA A 359 3.41 5.54 7.28
CA ALA A 359 4.05 6.73 7.83
C ALA A 359 3.62 7.02 9.28
N ALA A 360 2.37 6.71 9.61
CA ALA A 360 1.78 6.85 10.94
C ALA A 360 2.17 5.68 11.85
#